data_AF-A0A8H6N496-F1
#
_entry.id   AF-A0A8H6N496-F1
#
_cell.length_a   1.000
_cell.length_b   1.000
_cell.length_c   1.000
_cell.angle_alpha   90.00
_cell.angle_beta   90.00
_cell.angle_gamma   90.00
#
_symmetry.space_group_name_H-M   'P 1'
#
loop_
_entity.id
_entity.type
_entity.pdbx_description
1 polymer ?
#
loop_
_entity_poly.entity_id
_entity_poly.type
_entity_poly.pdbx_seq_one_letter_code
_entity_poly.pdbx_strand_id
1 'polypeptide(L)'
;MLVSSLVLVVVLVAAVVNDGGLARPWEIYVTPDCGKATIANIWLHLAINALSTVVIASSNFFMQVLNAPSRREVDTTHARGSWLDIGVPSWRNAFRLSAFKLTAWLVLFAASLAIHILFNSSVFQMDRRMDDFHVTIAAESFLSGDSYFPPGASLLTDEMIQNETGYSGGYGLPPKFQRILGATNGSVDEATAAARTAAQDSGWKRLETGECLALYGSKNCAGLSHYRDLVIVTEGTGWKRADIWNLSVAADTTWEPIVPAQEFNSLWISTQCSMKGIIQGYAATCMNDCRNVSRGEPVFRYCPAGISAPCLAESRDAECTVVISKTLLLAVVVSISAKMFTCVTVVLFLGSEESLVTPGDAIASFISVQDRTASVPGLVSQHVIRMRKQGFRERGVKIYESLEPKPWTGKHHRKVSGSPSDVWVLTYIFLAAGLIGSIVCLILQTNSGISL
;
A
#
# COMPACT_ATOMS: atom_id res chain seq x y z
N MET A 1 -10.48 -14.09 -16.84
CA MET A 1 -11.10 -13.00 -16.04
C MET A 1 -11.99 -13.54 -14.91
N LEU A 2 -12.93 -14.47 -15.15
CA LEU A 2 -13.75 -15.07 -14.08
C LEU A 2 -12.89 -15.76 -13.02
N VAL A 3 -11.98 -16.64 -13.46
CA VAL A 3 -11.02 -17.32 -12.56
C VAL A 3 -10.17 -16.30 -11.80
N SER A 4 -9.62 -15.30 -12.50
CA SER A 4 -8.81 -14.23 -11.89
C SER A 4 -9.59 -13.46 -10.82
N SER A 5 -10.85 -13.11 -11.09
CA SER A 5 -11.74 -12.44 -10.14
C SER A 5 -12.00 -13.32 -8.92
N LEU A 6 -12.34 -14.60 -9.14
CA LEU A 6 -12.60 -15.55 -8.05
C LEU A 6 -11.38 -15.74 -7.15
N VAL A 7 -10.20 -15.95 -7.73
CA VAL A 7 -8.95 -16.10 -6.98
C VAL A 7 -8.69 -14.87 -6.13
N LEU A 8 -8.78 -13.65 -6.70
CA LEU A 8 -8.49 -12.42 -5.95
C LEU A 8 -9.55 -12.12 -4.87
N VAL A 9 -10.82 -12.48 -5.11
CA VAL A 9 -11.87 -12.41 -4.08
C VAL A 9 -11.55 -13.36 -2.93
N VAL A 10 -11.17 -14.61 -3.22
CA VAL A 10 -10.78 -15.59 -2.19
C VAL A 10 -9.58 -15.09 -1.38
N VAL A 11 -8.55 -14.56 -2.05
CA VAL A 11 -7.38 -13.96 -1.38
C VAL A 11 -7.80 -12.79 -0.49
N LEU A 12 -8.64 -11.89 -0.98
CA LEU A 12 -9.11 -10.73 -0.21
C LEU A 12 -9.95 -11.16 1.01
N VAL A 13 -10.85 -12.13 0.84
CA VAL A 13 -11.66 -12.66 1.94
C VAL A 13 -10.77 -13.33 2.98
N ALA A 14 -9.81 -14.16 2.58
CA ALA A 14 -8.84 -14.75 3.49
C ALA A 14 -8.05 -13.68 4.27
N ALA A 15 -7.61 -12.62 3.58
CA ALA A 15 -6.91 -11.49 4.20
C ALA A 15 -7.75 -10.74 5.23
N VAL A 16 -9.04 -10.53 4.94
CA VAL A 16 -9.97 -9.83 5.85
C VAL A 16 -10.32 -10.69 7.05
N VAL A 17 -10.49 -12.00 6.86
CA VAL A 17 -10.83 -12.95 7.94
C VAL A 17 -9.67 -13.11 8.92
N ASN A 18 -8.42 -13.17 8.44
CA ASN A 18 -7.26 -13.36 9.32
C ASN A 18 -6.94 -12.11 10.18
N ASP A 19 -6.89 -10.92 9.57
CA ASP A 19 -6.36 -9.73 10.25
C ASP A 19 -7.42 -8.72 10.68
N GLY A 20 -8.69 -8.95 10.32
CA GLY A 20 -9.80 -8.05 10.60
C GLY A 20 -9.78 -6.77 9.73
N GLY A 21 -10.93 -6.44 9.16
CA GLY A 21 -11.14 -5.19 8.42
C GLY A 21 -10.23 -5.00 7.19
N LEU A 22 -10.20 -3.77 6.66
CA LEU A 22 -9.43 -3.39 5.47
C LEU A 22 -8.23 -2.46 5.77
N ALA A 23 -8.16 -1.89 6.97
CA ALA A 23 -7.23 -0.82 7.30
C ALA A 23 -5.77 -1.29 7.45
N ARG A 24 -5.57 -2.50 7.99
CA ARG A 24 -4.23 -3.08 8.15
C ARG A 24 -3.85 -3.90 6.91
N PRO A 25 -2.59 -3.88 6.46
CA PRO A 25 -2.14 -4.82 5.43
C PRO A 25 -2.13 -6.25 5.98
N TRP A 26 -2.22 -7.25 5.09
CA TRP A 26 -2.11 -8.65 5.45
C TRP A 26 -0.68 -9.16 5.29
N GLU A 27 -0.10 -9.65 6.38
CA GLU A 27 1.24 -10.24 6.40
C GLU A 27 1.19 -11.69 5.91
N ILE A 28 1.68 -11.93 4.69
CA ILE A 28 1.59 -13.24 4.04
C ILE A 28 2.85 -14.09 4.18
N TYR A 29 4.00 -13.45 4.45
CA TYR A 29 5.27 -14.14 4.58
C TYR A 29 6.22 -13.35 5.47
N VAL A 30 6.58 -13.91 6.63
CA VAL A 30 7.53 -13.33 7.59
C VAL A 30 8.78 -14.19 7.66
N THR A 31 9.96 -13.58 7.64
CA THR A 31 11.25 -14.29 7.69
C THR A 31 12.33 -13.41 8.30
N PRO A 32 13.27 -13.97 9.10
CA PRO A 32 14.47 -13.25 9.55
C PRO A 32 15.49 -13.05 8.41
N ASP A 33 15.36 -13.79 7.31
CA ASP A 33 16.20 -13.62 6.11
C ASP A 33 15.50 -12.73 5.08
N CYS A 34 15.88 -11.45 5.05
CA CYS A 34 15.36 -10.45 4.12
C CYS A 34 15.65 -10.77 2.64
N GLY A 35 16.66 -11.59 2.34
CA GLY A 35 16.91 -12.07 0.98
C GLY A 35 15.79 -12.99 0.50
N LYS A 36 15.27 -13.85 1.36
CA LYS A 36 14.11 -14.71 1.04
C LYS A 36 12.84 -13.91 0.85
N ALA A 37 12.61 -12.88 1.69
CA ALA A 37 11.47 -11.96 1.51
C ALA A 37 11.56 -11.23 0.16
N THR A 38 12.75 -10.79 -0.23
CA THR A 38 13.01 -10.13 -1.52
C THR A 38 12.67 -11.06 -2.69
N ILE A 39 13.11 -12.32 -2.64
CA ILE A 39 12.82 -13.32 -3.68
C ILE A 39 11.31 -13.58 -3.76
N ALA A 40 10.63 -13.76 -2.63
CA ALA A 40 9.19 -13.95 -2.59
C ALA A 40 8.43 -12.76 -3.20
N ASN A 41 8.82 -11.53 -2.85
CA ASN A 41 8.25 -10.30 -3.41
C ASN A 41 8.41 -10.24 -4.94
N ILE A 42 9.59 -10.58 -5.46
CA ILE A 42 9.84 -10.63 -6.92
C ILE A 42 8.90 -11.63 -7.61
N TRP A 43 8.77 -12.85 -7.09
CA TRP A 43 7.88 -13.86 -7.69
C TRP A 43 6.41 -13.45 -7.66
N LEU A 44 5.97 -12.80 -6.57
CA LEU A 44 4.61 -12.28 -6.48
C LEU A 44 4.36 -11.17 -7.50
N HIS A 45 5.29 -10.23 -7.68
CA HIS A 45 5.17 -9.21 -8.72
C HIS A 45 5.18 -9.82 -10.13
N LEU A 46 5.97 -10.86 -10.38
CA LEU A 46 5.96 -11.56 -11.66
C LEU A 46 4.59 -12.21 -11.94
N ALA A 47 4.02 -12.89 -10.94
CA ALA A 47 2.70 -13.51 -11.03
C ALA A 47 1.59 -12.45 -11.25
N ILE A 48 1.65 -11.33 -10.53
CA ILE A 48 0.73 -10.19 -10.69
C ILE A 48 0.81 -9.61 -12.10
N ASN A 49 2.01 -9.38 -12.63
CA ASN A 49 2.20 -8.83 -13.97
C ASN A 49 1.71 -9.80 -15.05
N ALA A 50 1.93 -11.11 -14.88
CA ALA A 50 1.39 -12.12 -15.79
C ALA A 50 -0.15 -12.13 -15.77
N LEU A 51 -0.76 -12.14 -14.58
CA LEU A 51 -2.22 -12.11 -14.41
C LEU A 51 -2.83 -10.81 -14.98
N SER A 52 -2.19 -9.68 -14.70
CA SER A 52 -2.58 -8.36 -15.22
C SER A 52 -2.59 -8.38 -16.74
N THR A 53 -1.50 -8.84 -17.37
CA THR A 53 -1.38 -8.91 -18.83
C THR A 53 -2.50 -9.73 -19.47
N VAL A 54 -2.83 -10.89 -18.89
CA VAL A 54 -3.94 -11.73 -19.38
C VAL A 54 -5.28 -11.00 -19.29
N VAL A 55 -5.56 -10.32 -18.16
CA VAL A 55 -6.80 -9.55 -17.96
C VAL A 55 -6.88 -8.33 -18.87
N ILE A 56 -5.76 -7.68 -19.17
CA ILE A 56 -5.68 -6.54 -20.08
C ILE A 56 -5.88 -7.00 -21.51
N ALA A 57 -5.26 -8.10 -21.93
CA ALA A 57 -5.41 -8.66 -23.27
C ALA A 57 -6.88 -8.99 -23.59
N SER A 58 -7.59 -9.62 -22.66
CA SER A 58 -9.03 -9.89 -22.83
C SER A 58 -9.84 -8.59 -22.90
N SER A 59 -9.54 -7.60 -22.06
CA SER A 59 -10.24 -6.31 -22.08
C SER A 59 -10.00 -5.56 -23.39
N ASN A 60 -8.79 -5.67 -23.95
CA ASN A 60 -8.44 -5.10 -25.26
C ASN A 60 -9.27 -5.71 -26.39
N PHE A 61 -9.46 -7.03 -26.38
CA PHE A 61 -10.34 -7.70 -27.34
C PHE A 61 -11.77 -7.16 -27.28
N PHE A 62 -12.38 -7.08 -26.09
CA PHE A 62 -13.73 -6.51 -25.95
C PHE A 62 -13.80 -5.04 -26.35
N MET A 63 -12.77 -4.24 -26.07
CA MET A 63 -12.68 -2.87 -26.55
C MET A 63 -12.67 -2.78 -28.08
N GLN A 64 -12.03 -3.73 -28.78
CA GLN A 64 -12.07 -3.79 -30.24
C GLN A 64 -13.47 -4.16 -30.77
N VAL A 65 -14.13 -5.15 -30.15
CA VAL A 65 -15.52 -5.53 -30.51
C VAL A 65 -16.47 -4.35 -30.32
N LEU A 66 -16.34 -3.62 -29.21
CA LEU A 66 -17.14 -2.42 -28.94
C LEU A 66 -16.88 -1.28 -29.92
N ASN A 67 -15.68 -1.20 -30.49
CA ASN A 67 -15.30 -0.21 -31.47
C ASN A 67 -15.69 -0.61 -32.91
N ALA A 68 -16.06 -1.88 -33.12
CA ALA A 68 -16.48 -2.40 -34.40
C ALA A 68 -17.91 -1.93 -34.75
N PRO A 69 -18.12 -1.38 -35.95
CA PRO A 69 -19.45 -1.02 -36.42
C PRO A 69 -20.20 -2.26 -36.92
N SER A 70 -21.52 -2.27 -36.74
CA SER A 70 -22.41 -3.21 -37.43
C SER A 70 -22.68 -2.75 -38.86
N ARG A 71 -23.12 -3.66 -39.74
CA ARG A 71 -23.46 -3.29 -41.13
C ARG A 71 -24.50 -2.17 -41.19
N ARG A 72 -25.53 -2.24 -40.34
CA ARG A 72 -26.57 -1.20 -40.23
C ARG A 72 -25.99 0.17 -39.83
N GLU A 73 -25.03 0.20 -38.91
CA GLU A 73 -24.36 1.45 -38.50
C GLU A 73 -23.50 2.04 -39.62
N VAL A 74 -22.87 1.19 -40.44
CA VAL A 74 -22.13 1.61 -41.64
C VAL A 74 -23.09 2.23 -42.66
N ASP A 75 -24.16 1.54 -43.02
CA ASP A 75 -25.11 1.98 -44.04
C ASP A 75 -25.77 3.32 -43.65
N THR A 76 -26.19 3.45 -42.39
CA THR A 76 -26.77 4.71 -41.87
C THR A 76 -25.75 5.85 -41.88
N THR A 77 -24.48 5.56 -41.63
CA THR A 77 -23.41 6.57 -41.66
C THR A 77 -23.04 6.97 -43.09
N HIS A 78 -23.01 6.01 -44.01
CA HIS A 78 -22.80 6.23 -45.45
C HIS A 78 -23.94 7.06 -46.06
N ALA A 79 -25.20 6.82 -45.70
CA ALA A 79 -26.34 7.66 -46.11
C ALA A 79 -26.17 9.13 -45.67
N ARG A 80 -25.51 9.35 -44.52
CA ARG A 80 -25.16 10.68 -44.03
C ARG A 80 -23.93 11.29 -44.72
N GLY A 81 -23.23 10.56 -45.60
CA GLY A 81 -22.03 11.03 -46.30
C GLY A 81 -20.77 11.02 -45.42
N SER A 82 -20.80 10.25 -44.33
CA SER A 82 -19.66 10.00 -43.46
C SER A 82 -19.19 8.56 -43.59
N TRP A 83 -18.19 8.16 -42.80
CA TRP A 83 -17.59 6.83 -42.82
C TRP A 83 -17.23 6.40 -41.39
N LEU A 84 -17.10 5.09 -41.20
CA LEU A 84 -16.62 4.44 -39.98
C LEU A 84 -15.40 3.59 -40.34
N ASP A 85 -14.49 3.44 -39.39
CA ASP A 85 -13.30 2.61 -39.58
C ASP A 85 -13.63 1.14 -39.25
N ILE A 86 -13.04 0.18 -39.94
CA ILE A 86 -13.30 -1.26 -39.75
C ILE A 86 -11.96 -1.95 -39.51
N GLY A 87 -11.90 -2.87 -38.56
CA GLY A 87 -10.69 -3.66 -38.30
C GLY A 87 -9.60 -2.93 -37.52
N VAL A 88 -9.84 -1.71 -37.06
CA VAL A 88 -8.86 -0.89 -36.33
C VAL A 88 -9.52 -0.16 -35.15
N PRO A 89 -8.78 0.07 -34.04
CA PRO A 89 -9.26 0.94 -32.98
C PRO A 89 -9.39 2.38 -33.49
N SER A 90 -10.61 2.92 -33.42
CA SER A 90 -10.92 4.27 -33.89
C SER A 90 -11.64 5.09 -32.80
N TRP A 91 -11.02 6.19 -32.41
CA TRP A 91 -11.65 7.19 -31.54
C TRP A 91 -12.92 7.74 -32.17
N ARG A 92 -12.96 7.86 -33.49
CA ARG A 92 -14.17 8.30 -34.20
C ARG A 92 -15.30 7.31 -34.00
N ASN A 93 -15.04 6.01 -34.15
CA ASN A 93 -16.05 4.99 -33.91
C ASN A 93 -16.50 5.03 -32.45
N ALA A 94 -15.56 5.11 -31.50
CA ALA A 94 -15.88 5.15 -30.07
C ALA A 94 -16.92 6.25 -29.74
N PHE A 95 -16.77 7.45 -30.31
CA PHE A 95 -17.66 8.58 -30.03
C PHE A 95 -18.87 8.71 -30.98
N ARG A 96 -18.98 7.90 -32.03
CA ARG A 96 -20.08 8.00 -33.02
C ARG A 96 -21.01 6.80 -33.06
N LEU A 97 -20.59 5.67 -32.50
CA LEU A 97 -21.44 4.50 -32.34
C LEU A 97 -22.45 4.73 -31.19
N SER A 98 -23.15 3.67 -30.77
CA SER A 98 -24.13 3.75 -29.69
C SER A 98 -23.54 4.18 -28.34
N ALA A 99 -24.33 4.87 -27.52
CA ALA A 99 -23.94 5.26 -26.17
C ALA A 99 -23.53 4.05 -25.32
N PHE A 100 -24.21 2.91 -25.50
CA PHE A 100 -23.83 1.64 -24.87
C PHE A 100 -22.39 1.23 -25.21
N LYS A 101 -22.02 1.25 -26.49
CA LYS A 101 -20.65 0.88 -26.93
C LYS A 101 -19.61 1.81 -26.32
N LEU A 102 -19.87 3.12 -26.30
CA LEU A 102 -18.99 4.11 -25.68
C LEU A 102 -18.83 3.90 -24.16
N THR A 103 -19.94 3.74 -23.43
CA THR A 103 -19.91 3.57 -21.97
C THR A 103 -19.18 2.28 -21.58
N ALA A 104 -19.49 1.16 -22.24
CA ALA A 104 -18.79 -0.10 -22.00
C ALA A 104 -17.28 0.01 -22.30
N TRP A 105 -16.91 0.71 -23.39
CA TRP A 105 -15.52 0.94 -23.76
C TRP A 105 -14.78 1.78 -22.71
N LEU A 106 -15.40 2.87 -22.24
CA LEU A 106 -14.82 3.74 -21.19
C LEU A 106 -14.63 3.00 -19.86
N VAL A 107 -15.60 2.17 -19.46
CA VAL A 107 -15.48 1.35 -18.23
C VAL A 107 -14.32 0.37 -18.35
N LEU A 108 -14.18 -0.33 -19.48
CA LEU A 108 -13.06 -1.26 -19.70
C LEU A 108 -11.72 -0.52 -19.72
N PHE A 109 -11.65 0.66 -20.32
CA PHE A 109 -10.45 1.50 -20.37
C PHE A 109 -10.04 1.97 -18.97
N ALA A 110 -10.96 2.59 -18.22
CA ALA A 110 -10.71 3.10 -16.88
C ALA A 110 -10.30 1.98 -15.90
N ALA A 111 -10.99 0.84 -15.94
CA ALA A 111 -10.64 -0.30 -15.10
C ALA A 111 -9.29 -0.94 -15.51
N SER A 112 -8.87 -0.84 -16.79
CA SER A 112 -7.54 -1.28 -17.21
C SER A 112 -6.44 -0.39 -16.64
N LEU A 113 -6.66 0.93 -16.66
CA LEU A 113 -5.73 1.90 -16.08
C LEU A 113 -5.56 1.68 -14.57
N ALA A 114 -6.67 1.48 -13.85
CA ALA A 114 -6.65 1.21 -12.42
C ALA A 114 -5.83 -0.05 -12.08
N ILE A 115 -6.01 -1.15 -12.80
CA ILE A 115 -5.25 -2.40 -12.57
C ILE A 115 -3.75 -2.20 -12.79
N HIS A 116 -3.37 -1.49 -13.86
CA HIS A 116 -1.96 -1.23 -14.15
C HIS A 116 -1.22 -0.48 -13.04
N ILE A 117 -1.90 0.50 -12.43
CA ILE A 117 -1.30 1.34 -11.39
C ILE A 117 -1.37 0.64 -10.03
N LEU A 118 -2.53 0.10 -9.65
CA LEU A 118 -2.79 -0.32 -8.27
C LEU A 118 -2.34 -1.75 -7.98
N PHE A 119 -2.31 -2.63 -8.98
CA PHE A 119 -2.10 -4.05 -8.70
C PHE A 119 -0.66 -4.35 -8.28
N ASN A 120 0.33 -3.72 -8.91
CA ASN A 120 1.72 -3.84 -8.48
C ASN A 120 1.94 -3.26 -7.08
N SER A 121 1.28 -2.14 -6.75
CA SER A 121 1.39 -1.54 -5.41
C SER A 121 0.62 -2.29 -4.32
N SER A 122 -0.21 -3.27 -4.68
CA SER A 122 -0.97 -4.05 -3.70
C SER A 122 -0.10 -5.02 -2.91
N VAL A 123 1.09 -5.37 -3.41
CA VAL A 123 2.06 -6.24 -2.75
C VAL A 123 3.36 -5.47 -2.58
N PHE A 124 3.94 -5.51 -1.39
CA PHE A 124 5.23 -4.89 -1.12
C PHE A 124 5.93 -5.58 0.06
N GLN A 125 7.25 -5.46 0.10
CA GLN A 125 8.06 -5.84 1.24
C GLN A 125 8.18 -4.66 2.21
N MET A 126 8.17 -4.94 3.50
CA MET A 126 8.47 -3.97 4.54
C MET A 126 9.30 -4.61 5.67
N ASP A 127 10.06 -3.77 6.36
CA ASP A 127 10.74 -4.17 7.59
C ASP A 127 9.69 -4.29 8.71
N ARG A 128 9.67 -5.41 9.42
CA ARG A 128 8.82 -5.58 10.58
C ARG A 128 9.46 -4.85 11.74
N ARG A 129 8.83 -3.74 12.15
CA ARG A 129 9.24 -3.00 13.35
C ARG A 129 8.38 -3.41 14.53
N MET A 130 9.04 -3.56 15.67
CA MET A 130 8.41 -3.85 16.96
C MET A 130 7.76 -2.59 17.51
N ASP A 131 6.53 -2.75 18.01
CA ASP A 131 5.79 -1.69 18.68
C ASP A 131 5.81 -1.82 20.20
N ASP A 132 6.22 -2.96 20.76
CA ASP A 132 6.33 -3.24 22.19
C ASP A 132 7.77 -3.56 22.62
N PHE A 133 8.17 -3.01 23.77
CA PHE A 133 9.46 -3.30 24.40
C PHE A 133 9.39 -3.01 25.89
N HIS A 134 10.32 -3.54 26.66
CA HIS A 134 10.41 -3.30 28.10
C HIS A 134 11.63 -2.45 28.44
N VAL A 135 11.47 -1.50 29.36
CA VAL A 135 12.59 -0.72 29.90
C VAL A 135 12.74 -1.02 31.38
N THR A 136 13.93 -1.47 31.76
CA THR A 136 14.34 -1.68 33.14
C THR A 136 15.51 -0.78 33.48
N ILE A 137 15.37 0.03 34.54
CA ILE A 137 16.48 0.77 35.13
C ILE A 137 16.79 0.11 36.47
N ALA A 138 18.03 -0.32 36.64
CA ALA A 138 18.46 -1.01 37.85
C ALA A 138 19.91 -0.69 38.19
N ALA A 139 20.27 -0.86 39.46
CA ALA A 139 21.63 -0.74 39.93
C ALA A 139 22.50 -1.91 39.41
N GLU A 140 23.82 -1.74 39.33
CA GLU A 140 24.73 -2.83 38.91
C GLU A 140 24.56 -4.11 39.74
N SER A 141 24.30 -3.94 41.05
CA SER A 141 23.94 -5.00 42.00
C SER A 141 22.72 -5.86 41.57
N PHE A 142 21.78 -5.30 40.81
CA PHE A 142 20.64 -6.04 40.30
C PHE A 142 21.08 -7.17 39.35
N LEU A 143 22.12 -6.92 38.56
CA LEU A 143 22.70 -7.89 37.62
C LEU A 143 23.46 -9.01 38.34
N SER A 144 23.98 -8.75 39.54
CA SER A 144 24.65 -9.75 40.38
C SER A 144 23.69 -10.59 41.23
N GLY A 145 22.38 -10.31 41.18
CA GLY A 145 21.36 -11.11 41.85
C GLY A 145 20.86 -10.55 43.19
N ASP A 146 21.12 -9.27 43.48
CA ASP A 146 20.62 -8.63 44.71
C ASP A 146 19.08 -8.57 44.75
N SER A 147 18.55 -8.31 45.95
CA SER A 147 17.11 -8.15 46.18
C SER A 147 16.52 -7.03 45.32
N TYR A 148 15.33 -7.29 44.78
CA TYR A 148 14.54 -6.29 44.10
C TYR A 148 13.07 -6.43 44.48
N PHE A 149 12.35 -5.31 44.39
CA PHE A 149 10.93 -5.25 44.67
C PHE A 149 10.21 -4.40 43.61
N PRO A 150 9.30 -4.96 42.79
CA PRO A 150 8.51 -4.18 41.85
C PRO A 150 7.46 -3.32 42.59
N PRO A 151 7.02 -2.19 42.03
CA PRO A 151 7.30 -1.68 40.68
C PRO A 151 8.59 -0.82 40.57
N GLY A 152 9.35 -0.70 41.66
CA GLY A 152 10.53 0.15 41.76
C GLY A 152 10.28 1.45 42.55
N ALA A 153 11.17 2.43 42.41
CA ALA A 153 11.24 3.66 43.22
C ALA A 153 10.04 4.58 43.09
N SER A 154 9.34 4.52 41.95
CA SER A 154 8.16 5.34 41.71
C SER A 154 6.93 4.87 42.49
N LEU A 155 6.90 3.60 42.94
CA LEU A 155 5.73 2.93 43.52
C LEU A 155 4.47 3.04 42.62
N LEU A 156 4.65 3.33 41.33
CA LEU A 156 3.54 3.58 40.40
C LEU A 156 2.85 2.31 39.98
N THR A 157 1.52 2.38 39.95
CA THR A 157 0.62 1.30 39.54
C THR A 157 -0.45 1.86 38.61
N ASP A 158 -1.13 0.99 37.88
CA ASP A 158 -2.23 1.37 37.00
C ASP A 158 -3.39 2.07 37.73
N GLU A 159 -3.68 1.67 38.97
CA GLU A 159 -4.71 2.28 39.83
C GLU A 159 -4.35 3.71 40.24
N MET A 160 -3.06 4.01 40.44
CA MET A 160 -2.59 5.34 40.85
C MET A 160 -2.64 6.36 39.70
N ILE A 161 -2.44 5.92 38.45
CA ILE A 161 -2.49 6.82 37.27
C ILE A 161 -3.89 7.37 37.01
N GLN A 162 -4.96 6.62 37.33
CA GLN A 162 -6.33 7.08 37.06
C GLN A 162 -6.74 8.30 37.91
N ASN A 163 -6.04 8.56 39.01
CA ASN A 163 -6.38 9.60 39.98
C ASN A 163 -5.47 10.84 39.96
N GLU A 164 -4.37 10.85 39.19
CA GLU A 164 -3.44 11.97 39.15
C GLU A 164 -3.54 12.82 37.87
N THR A 165 -3.82 14.11 38.04
CA THR A 165 -3.82 15.14 36.98
C THR A 165 -2.42 15.55 36.49
N GLY A 166 -1.38 14.79 36.86
CA GLY A 166 0.04 15.14 36.67
C GLY A 166 0.88 14.10 35.91
N TYR A 167 0.32 12.94 35.54
CA TYR A 167 1.03 11.95 34.73
C TYR A 167 1.21 12.48 33.30
N SER A 168 2.35 13.12 33.05
CA SER A 168 2.79 13.43 31.69
C SER A 168 3.22 12.12 31.03
N GLY A 169 2.61 11.78 29.89
CA GLY A 169 3.03 10.61 29.12
C GLY A 169 4.55 10.60 28.87
N GLY A 170 5.16 9.42 28.77
CA GLY A 170 6.62 9.29 28.66
C GLY A 170 7.27 8.32 29.65
N TYR A 171 6.47 7.68 30.54
CA TYR A 171 6.95 6.70 31.53
C TYR A 171 6.40 5.26 31.37
N GLY A 172 5.83 4.96 30.20
CA GLY A 172 5.29 3.65 29.85
C GLY A 172 3.95 3.36 30.50
N LEU A 173 3.65 2.07 30.57
CA LEU A 173 2.47 1.51 31.22
C LEU A 173 2.91 0.86 32.54
N PRO A 174 2.47 1.38 33.70
CA PRO A 174 2.83 0.78 34.97
C PRO A 174 2.20 -0.62 35.10
N PRO A 175 2.79 -1.48 35.93
CA PRO A 175 2.23 -2.79 36.22
C PRO A 175 0.88 -2.67 36.95
N LYS A 176 0.02 -3.68 36.74
CA LYS A 176 -1.27 -3.77 37.42
C LYS A 176 -1.09 -3.99 38.92
N PHE A 177 -1.71 -3.19 39.78
CA PHE A 177 -1.55 -3.31 41.23
C PHE A 177 -1.90 -4.72 41.74
N GLN A 178 -2.98 -5.32 41.23
CA GLN A 178 -3.38 -6.68 41.56
C GLN A 178 -2.32 -7.74 41.20
N ARG A 179 -1.52 -7.53 40.12
CA ARG A 179 -0.40 -8.42 39.77
C ARG A 179 0.75 -8.29 40.77
N ILE A 180 1.00 -7.10 41.30
CA ILE A 180 2.04 -6.86 42.30
C ILE A 180 1.65 -7.55 43.62
N LEU A 181 0.39 -7.44 44.03
CA LEU A 181 -0.13 -8.14 45.22
C LEU A 181 -0.01 -9.67 45.08
N GLY A 182 -0.32 -10.20 43.90
CA GLY A 182 -0.17 -11.63 43.58
C GLY A 182 1.28 -12.08 43.33
N ALA A 183 2.21 -11.16 43.07
CA ALA A 183 3.62 -11.44 42.80
C ALA A 183 4.44 -11.74 44.05
N THR A 184 3.82 -11.71 45.24
CA THR A 184 4.34 -12.43 46.40
C THR A 184 4.57 -13.93 46.12
N ASN A 185 4.07 -14.47 44.99
CA ASN A 185 4.40 -15.79 44.45
C ASN A 185 4.65 -15.84 42.91
N GLY A 186 5.30 -14.83 42.31
CA GLY A 186 6.11 -15.02 41.08
C GLY A 186 5.49 -14.78 39.69
N SER A 187 4.94 -13.60 39.38
CA SER A 187 4.47 -13.27 38.01
C SER A 187 4.69 -11.84 37.51
N VAL A 188 5.45 -11.02 38.24
CA VAL A 188 6.10 -9.80 37.70
C VAL A 188 7.49 -10.17 37.13
N ASP A 189 7.82 -11.47 37.17
CA ASP A 189 9.17 -12.00 37.04
C ASP A 189 9.68 -12.09 35.61
N GLU A 190 8.87 -12.19 34.55
CA GLU A 190 9.45 -12.54 33.22
C GLU A 190 10.34 -11.44 32.62
N ALA A 191 9.86 -10.20 32.53
CA ALA A 191 10.66 -9.10 31.97
C ALA A 191 11.81 -8.66 32.91
N THR A 192 11.58 -8.74 34.21
CA THR A 192 12.59 -8.40 35.23
C THR A 192 13.63 -9.54 35.41
N ALA A 193 13.24 -10.80 35.20
CA ALA A 193 14.16 -11.94 35.12
C ALA A 193 14.94 -11.96 33.81
N ALA A 194 14.31 -11.60 32.68
CA ALA A 194 15.00 -11.40 31.41
C ALA A 194 16.09 -10.31 31.53
N ALA A 195 15.78 -9.22 32.24
CA ALA A 195 16.76 -8.19 32.57
C ALA A 195 17.91 -8.69 33.48
N ARG A 196 17.66 -9.67 34.36
CA ARG A 196 18.73 -10.32 35.16
C ARG A 196 19.64 -11.19 34.28
N THR A 197 19.09 -11.91 33.30
CA THR A 197 19.89 -12.71 32.35
C THR A 197 20.74 -11.86 31.40
N ALA A 198 20.43 -10.57 31.26
CA ALA A 198 21.12 -9.65 30.36
C ALA A 198 22.64 -9.50 30.60
N ALA A 199 23.11 -9.78 31.82
CA ALA A 199 24.53 -9.65 32.18
C ALA A 199 25.42 -10.83 31.72
N GLN A 200 24.82 -11.96 31.34
CA GLN A 200 25.56 -13.21 31.10
C GLN A 200 25.28 -13.83 29.72
N ASP A 201 24.32 -13.30 28.97
CA ASP A 201 23.85 -13.89 27.72
C ASP A 201 24.42 -13.16 26.47
N SER A 202 24.78 -13.97 25.46
CA SER A 202 25.19 -13.54 24.12
C SER A 202 24.10 -12.78 23.34
N GLY A 203 22.84 -12.89 23.77
CA GLY A 203 21.71 -12.16 23.18
C GLY A 203 21.68 -10.66 23.49
N TRP A 204 22.44 -10.18 24.49
CA TRP A 204 22.41 -8.77 24.91
C TRP A 204 23.66 -8.03 24.44
N LYS A 205 23.45 -6.84 23.86
CA LYS A 205 24.53 -6.01 23.35
C LYS A 205 24.61 -4.71 24.14
N ARG A 206 25.81 -4.38 24.59
CA ARG A 206 26.09 -3.10 25.21
C ARG A 206 26.12 -2.00 24.15
N LEU A 207 25.24 -1.02 24.31
CA LEU A 207 25.18 0.18 23.49
C LEU A 207 25.75 1.38 24.26
N GLU A 208 26.42 2.27 23.54
CA GLU A 208 26.87 3.53 24.11
C GLU A 208 25.66 4.42 24.42
N THR A 209 25.81 5.33 25.39
CA THR A 209 24.75 6.22 25.86
C THR A 209 24.10 7.00 24.71
N GLY A 210 24.89 7.50 23.75
CA GLY A 210 24.36 8.23 22.60
C GLY A 210 23.49 7.39 21.67
N GLU A 211 23.92 6.16 21.36
CA GLU A 211 23.17 5.21 20.53
C GLU A 211 21.88 4.77 21.23
N CYS A 212 21.97 4.49 22.53
CA CYS A 212 20.84 4.12 23.36
C CYS A 212 19.75 5.19 23.36
N LEU A 213 20.14 6.45 23.59
CA LEU A 213 19.24 7.60 23.60
C LEU A 213 18.64 7.88 22.22
N ALA A 214 19.40 7.64 21.15
CA ALA A 214 18.91 7.79 19.79
C ALA A 214 17.82 6.76 19.45
N LEU A 215 17.97 5.51 19.90
CA LEU A 215 17.00 4.44 19.67
C LEU A 215 15.78 4.56 20.60
N TYR A 216 16.00 4.62 21.91
CA TYR A 216 14.95 4.49 22.92
C TYR A 216 14.46 5.81 23.50
N GLY A 217 15.27 6.86 23.41
CA GLY A 217 14.97 8.19 23.98
C GLY A 217 14.56 9.24 22.94
N SER A 218 14.51 8.93 21.64
CA SER A 218 14.25 9.94 20.60
C SER A 218 12.79 10.42 20.57
N LYS A 219 12.60 11.70 20.22
CA LYS A 219 11.27 12.28 19.92
C LYS A 219 10.74 11.82 18.57
N ASN A 220 11.64 11.64 17.60
CA ASN A 220 11.32 11.26 16.23
C ASN A 220 11.50 9.75 16.07
N CYS A 221 10.95 8.95 17.00
CA CYS A 221 11.23 7.52 17.10
C CYS A 221 11.19 6.83 15.73
N ALA A 222 12.18 5.98 15.46
CA ALA A 222 12.31 5.28 14.19
C ALA A 222 11.57 3.92 14.20
N GLY A 223 11.06 3.48 15.36
CA GLY A 223 10.63 2.10 15.57
C GLY A 223 11.83 1.17 15.77
N LEU A 224 11.62 0.06 16.45
CA LEU A 224 12.67 -0.87 16.84
C LEU A 224 12.77 -2.03 15.83
N SER A 225 13.96 -2.27 15.28
CA SER A 225 14.20 -3.32 14.26
C SER A 225 15.24 -4.36 14.64
N HIS A 226 16.32 -3.96 15.33
CA HIS A 226 17.44 -4.85 15.70
C HIS A 226 17.54 -5.11 17.20
N TYR A 227 16.77 -4.36 17.98
CA TYR A 227 16.78 -4.46 19.42
C TYR A 227 15.35 -4.43 19.94
N ARG A 228 15.09 -5.09 21.06
CA ARG A 228 13.78 -5.07 21.71
C ARG A 228 13.89 -4.47 23.10
N ASP A 229 14.17 -5.30 24.10
CA ASP A 229 14.16 -4.89 25.49
C ASP A 229 15.45 -4.15 25.89
N LEU A 230 15.33 -3.30 26.91
CA LEU A 230 16.37 -2.38 27.33
C LEU A 230 16.60 -2.47 28.84
N VAL A 231 17.87 -2.63 29.24
CA VAL A 231 18.33 -2.51 30.62
C VAL A 231 19.33 -1.36 30.73
N ILE A 232 19.04 -0.42 31.61
CA ILE A 232 19.90 0.72 31.91
C ILE A 232 20.50 0.48 33.29
N VAL A 233 21.83 0.42 33.35
CA VAL A 233 22.57 0.07 34.57
C VAL A 233 23.07 1.34 35.23
N THR A 234 22.58 1.66 36.42
CA THR A 234 23.06 2.79 37.22
C THR A 234 24.17 2.36 38.17
N GLU A 235 25.13 3.24 38.43
CA GLU A 235 26.14 3.02 39.47
C GLU A 235 25.49 2.95 40.87
N GLY A 236 25.99 2.07 41.74
CA GLY A 236 25.57 1.96 43.15
C GLY A 236 24.85 0.65 43.52
N THR A 237 24.29 0.62 44.73
CA THR A 237 23.64 -0.58 45.35
C THR A 237 22.11 -0.49 45.41
N GLY A 238 21.50 0.51 44.76
CA GLY A 238 20.05 0.75 44.78
C GLY A 238 19.60 1.78 45.81
N TRP A 239 18.38 1.61 46.35
CA TRP A 239 17.73 2.58 47.24
C TRP A 239 16.88 1.88 48.31
N LYS A 240 16.54 2.61 49.38
CA LYS A 240 15.56 2.19 50.39
C LYS A 240 14.31 3.04 50.31
N ARG A 241 13.14 2.44 50.55
CA ARG A 241 11.88 3.17 50.49
C ARG A 241 11.80 4.29 51.53
N ALA A 242 12.30 4.06 52.74
CA ALA A 242 12.31 5.07 53.80
C ALA A 242 13.17 6.30 53.47
N ASP A 243 14.18 6.16 52.62
CA ASP A 243 15.08 7.25 52.23
C ASP A 243 14.46 8.14 51.14
N ILE A 244 13.54 7.58 50.35
CA ILE A 244 12.90 8.25 49.21
C ILE A 244 11.53 8.82 49.59
N TRP A 245 10.72 8.05 50.33
CA TRP A 245 9.32 8.33 50.57
C TRP A 245 9.00 8.54 52.05
N ASN A 246 8.32 9.65 52.34
CA ASN A 246 7.68 9.90 53.63
C ASN A 246 6.17 9.58 53.51
N LEU A 247 5.82 8.29 53.62
CA LEU A 247 4.45 7.81 53.44
C LEU A 247 3.60 8.00 54.70
N SER A 248 2.27 8.14 54.52
CA SER A 248 1.33 8.06 55.65
C SER A 248 1.31 6.64 56.23
N VAL A 249 0.89 6.48 57.49
CA VAL A 249 0.83 5.17 58.16
C VAL A 249 0.02 4.13 57.36
N ALA A 250 -1.08 4.56 56.73
CA ALA A 250 -1.91 3.68 55.89
C ALA A 250 -1.19 3.25 54.60
N ALA A 251 -0.44 4.16 53.97
CA ALA A 251 0.34 3.83 52.78
C ALA A 251 1.56 2.97 53.14
N ASP A 252 2.24 3.27 54.23
CA ASP A 252 3.39 2.52 54.74
C ASP A 252 3.02 1.06 55.04
N THR A 253 1.92 0.83 55.75
CA THR A 253 1.40 -0.53 56.03
C THR A 253 1.00 -1.29 54.77
N THR A 254 0.54 -0.59 53.73
CA THR A 254 0.20 -1.21 52.44
C THR A 254 1.43 -1.63 51.66
N TRP A 255 2.49 -0.80 51.67
CA TRP A 255 3.70 -1.03 50.89
C TRP A 255 4.73 -1.92 51.59
N GLU A 256 4.72 -2.01 52.92
CA GLU A 256 5.69 -2.81 53.68
C GLU A 256 5.85 -4.27 53.20
N PRO A 257 4.77 -5.04 52.93
CA PRO A 257 4.92 -6.41 52.43
C PRO A 257 5.35 -6.50 50.96
N ILE A 258 5.37 -5.39 50.22
CA ILE A 258 5.67 -5.35 48.77
C ILE A 258 7.05 -4.77 48.51
N VAL A 259 7.33 -3.60 49.08
CA VAL A 259 8.60 -2.87 49.03
C VAL A 259 8.93 -2.47 50.48
N PRO A 260 9.70 -3.29 51.23
CA PRO A 260 9.97 -3.03 52.64
C PRO A 260 10.71 -1.70 52.87
N ALA A 261 10.43 -1.01 53.99
CA ALA A 261 10.95 0.32 54.28
C ALA A 261 12.50 0.39 54.30
N GLN A 262 13.11 -0.63 54.91
CA GLN A 262 14.53 -0.64 55.29
C GLN A 262 15.40 -1.54 54.42
N GLU A 263 14.80 -2.35 53.55
CA GLU A 263 15.52 -3.24 52.65
C GLU A 263 16.00 -2.48 51.41
N PHE A 264 17.16 -2.88 50.90
CA PHE A 264 17.69 -2.33 49.66
C PHE A 264 16.97 -2.92 48.46
N ASN A 265 16.52 -2.03 47.57
CA ASN A 265 15.94 -2.37 46.29
C ASN A 265 16.89 -1.96 45.18
N SER A 266 17.41 -2.96 44.46
CA SER A 266 18.30 -2.73 43.31
C SER A 266 17.54 -2.32 42.04
N LEU A 267 16.20 -2.43 42.01
CA LEU A 267 15.35 -2.03 40.89
C LEU A 267 14.83 -0.59 41.05
N TRP A 268 15.12 0.28 40.09
CA TRP A 268 14.59 1.66 40.07
C TRP A 268 13.24 1.75 39.38
N ILE A 269 13.09 1.15 38.19
CA ILE A 269 11.81 1.11 37.46
C ILE A 269 11.85 -0.04 36.46
N SER A 270 10.70 -0.70 36.27
CA SER A 270 10.49 -1.67 35.20
C SER A 270 9.11 -1.41 34.61
N THR A 271 9.04 -1.04 33.33
CA THR A 271 7.79 -0.60 32.70
C THR A 271 7.69 -1.08 31.25
N GLN A 272 6.46 -1.43 30.86
CA GLN A 272 6.17 -1.81 29.48
C GLN A 272 6.02 -0.55 28.64
N CYS A 273 6.65 -0.56 27.48
CA CYS A 273 6.75 0.58 26.59
C CYS A 273 6.24 0.23 25.20
N SER A 274 5.82 1.26 24.47
CA SER A 274 5.39 1.16 23.10
C SER A 274 5.93 2.29 22.22
N MET A 275 6.40 1.91 21.04
CA MET A 275 6.76 2.82 19.95
C MET A 275 5.83 2.58 18.76
N LYS A 276 4.92 3.52 18.49
CA LYS A 276 3.97 3.39 17.38
C LYS A 276 3.76 4.67 16.60
N GLY A 277 3.59 4.51 15.29
CA GLY A 277 3.09 5.58 14.44
C GLY A 277 1.60 5.80 14.67
N ILE A 278 1.21 7.03 14.97
CA ILE A 278 -0.18 7.45 15.09
C ILE A 278 -0.47 8.57 14.10
N ILE A 279 -1.72 8.63 13.63
CA ILE A 279 -2.19 9.73 12.78
C ILE A 279 -2.95 10.70 13.68
N GLN A 280 -2.41 11.89 13.88
CA GLN A 280 -3.09 12.99 14.59
C GLN A 280 -3.48 14.07 13.60
N GLY A 281 -4.76 14.10 13.22
CA GLY A 281 -5.25 14.99 12.16
C GLY A 281 -4.67 14.61 10.79
N TYR A 282 -3.87 15.50 10.20
CA TYR A 282 -3.20 15.28 8.90
C TYR A 282 -1.71 14.91 9.04
N ALA A 283 -1.18 14.85 10.27
CA ALA A 283 0.22 14.55 10.52
C ALA A 283 0.39 13.13 11.05
N ALA A 284 1.29 12.36 10.44
CA ALA A 284 1.79 11.13 11.02
C ALA A 284 2.86 11.48 12.06
N THR A 285 2.67 11.05 13.31
CA THR A 285 3.63 11.25 14.40
C THR A 285 4.03 9.91 14.98
N CYS A 286 5.29 9.78 15.38
CA CYS A 286 5.72 8.61 16.15
C CYS A 286 5.55 8.93 17.64
N MET A 287 4.89 8.03 18.35
CA MET A 287 4.70 8.11 19.79
C MET A 287 5.58 7.05 20.45
N ASN A 288 6.46 7.49 21.35
CA ASN A 288 7.22 6.65 22.25
C ASN A 288 6.79 7.00 23.67
N ASP A 289 6.05 6.09 24.31
CA ASP A 289 5.49 6.32 25.64
C ASP A 289 6.48 6.15 26.77
N CYS A 290 7.72 5.73 26.52
CA CYS A 290 8.82 5.61 27.49
C CYS A 290 9.97 6.59 27.22
N ARG A 291 9.74 7.60 26.38
CA ARG A 291 10.76 8.59 26.01
C ARG A 291 11.48 9.22 27.20
N ASN A 292 10.79 9.48 28.31
CA ASN A 292 11.36 10.15 29.48
C ASN A 292 12.13 9.14 30.35
N VAL A 293 11.62 7.91 30.50
CA VAL A 293 12.32 6.81 31.19
C VAL A 293 13.64 6.49 30.50
N SER A 294 13.62 6.34 29.18
CA SER A 294 14.82 6.05 28.39
C SER A 294 15.88 7.16 28.45
N ARG A 295 15.49 8.39 28.82
CA ARG A 295 16.43 9.50 29.06
C ARG A 295 16.92 9.60 30.50
N GLY A 296 16.31 8.85 31.42
CA GLY A 296 16.57 8.99 32.85
C GLY A 296 16.06 10.32 33.38
N GLU A 297 15.00 10.85 32.77
CA GLU A 297 14.27 11.95 33.36
C GLU A 297 13.53 11.42 34.60
N PRO A 298 13.67 12.08 35.77
CA PRO A 298 13.16 11.52 37.00
C PRO A 298 11.63 11.46 36.97
N VAL A 299 11.08 10.28 37.21
CA VAL A 299 9.64 10.14 37.51
C VAL A 299 9.43 10.70 38.92
N PHE A 300 8.60 11.73 39.06
CA PHE A 300 8.30 12.35 40.36
C PHE A 300 9.52 12.78 41.21
N ARG A 301 10.69 13.08 40.59
CA ARG A 301 11.95 13.47 41.26
C ARG A 301 12.78 12.31 41.89
N TYR A 302 12.39 11.04 41.67
CA TYR A 302 12.93 9.91 42.46
C TYR A 302 13.82 8.90 41.71
N CYS A 303 14.04 9.05 40.40
CA CYS A 303 15.12 8.29 39.72
C CYS A 303 16.43 9.09 39.75
N PRO A 304 17.61 8.43 39.70
CA PRO A 304 18.88 9.11 39.53
C PRO A 304 18.81 9.97 38.27
N ALA A 305 18.92 11.28 38.44
CA ALA A 305 18.82 12.22 37.33
C ALA A 305 20.01 12.05 36.39
N GLY A 306 19.72 11.88 35.10
CA GLY A 306 20.70 11.93 34.02
C GLY A 306 21.42 10.61 33.80
N ILE A 307 20.91 9.82 32.85
CA ILE A 307 21.65 8.67 32.33
C ILE A 307 22.83 9.20 31.52
N SER A 308 24.00 9.25 32.15
CA SER A 308 25.29 9.10 31.47
C SER A 308 25.73 7.63 31.47
N ALA A 309 24.80 6.69 31.65
CA ALA A 309 25.10 5.27 31.74
C ALA A 309 24.88 4.54 30.40
N PRO A 310 25.76 3.58 30.05
CA PRO A 310 25.53 2.69 28.92
C PRO A 310 24.33 1.79 29.20
N CYS A 311 23.71 1.28 28.13
CA CYS A 311 22.58 0.37 28.25
C CYS A 311 22.86 -0.97 27.58
N LEU A 312 22.20 -2.01 28.06
CA LEU A 312 22.17 -3.33 27.45
C LEU A 312 20.85 -3.45 26.70
N ALA A 313 20.92 -3.68 25.40
CA ALA A 313 19.76 -3.90 24.56
C ALA A 313 19.72 -5.37 24.11
N GLU A 314 18.55 -5.99 24.20
CA GLU A 314 18.34 -7.35 23.71
C GLU A 314 18.39 -7.33 22.18
N SER A 315 19.36 -8.04 21.61
CA SER A 315 19.54 -8.16 20.16
C SER A 315 18.46 -9.04 19.58
N ARG A 316 17.89 -8.61 18.46
CA ARG A 316 16.92 -9.39 17.70
C ARG A 316 17.23 -9.29 16.22
N ASP A 317 17.05 -10.40 15.51
CA ASP A 317 17.14 -10.40 14.06
C ASP A 317 16.04 -9.53 13.47
N ALA A 318 16.40 -8.63 12.56
CA ALA A 318 15.42 -7.86 11.83
C ALA A 318 14.58 -8.80 10.96
N GLU A 319 13.28 -8.83 11.20
CA GLU A 319 12.34 -9.61 10.42
C GLU A 319 11.86 -8.78 9.23
N CYS A 320 11.91 -9.38 8.04
CA CYS A 320 11.31 -8.82 6.84
C CYS A 320 9.99 -9.53 6.56
N THR A 321 9.00 -8.75 6.13
CA THR A 321 7.67 -9.29 5.80
C THR A 321 7.23 -8.83 4.42
N VAL A 322 6.61 -9.73 3.68
CA VAL A 322 5.87 -9.40 2.46
C VAL A 322 4.41 -9.26 2.83
N VAL A 323 3.82 -8.14 2.44
CA VAL A 323 2.45 -7.80 2.80
C VAL A 323 1.59 -7.50 1.60
N ILE A 324 0.28 -7.69 1.78
CA ILE A 324 -0.76 -7.33 0.82
C ILE A 324 -1.61 -6.19 1.39
N SER A 325 -1.65 -5.05 0.69
CA SER A 325 -2.60 -3.98 1.00
C SER A 325 -4.02 -4.39 0.61
N LYS A 326 -4.85 -4.70 1.61
CA LYS A 326 -6.26 -5.09 1.42
C LYS A 326 -7.07 -4.02 0.69
N THR A 327 -6.81 -2.74 0.97
CA THR A 327 -7.49 -1.60 0.31
C THR A 327 -7.15 -1.53 -1.19
N LEU A 328 -5.88 -1.67 -1.55
CA LEU A 328 -5.45 -1.66 -2.96
C LEU A 328 -5.94 -2.92 -3.68
N LEU A 329 -5.86 -4.08 -3.03
CA LEU A 329 -6.38 -5.33 -3.57
C LEU A 329 -7.90 -5.26 -3.81
N LEU A 330 -8.67 -4.65 -2.90
CA LEU A 330 -10.10 -4.41 -3.08
C LEU A 330 -10.37 -3.55 -4.34
N ALA A 331 -9.61 -2.47 -4.55
CA ALA A 331 -9.76 -1.65 -5.74
C ALA A 331 -9.50 -2.44 -7.04
N VAL A 332 -8.51 -3.34 -7.02
CA VAL A 332 -8.21 -4.26 -8.14
C VAL A 332 -9.36 -5.26 -8.34
N VAL A 333 -9.88 -5.86 -7.27
CA VAL A 333 -11.02 -6.80 -7.31
C VAL A 333 -12.26 -6.12 -7.89
N VAL A 334 -12.60 -4.91 -7.45
CA VAL A 334 -13.70 -4.12 -7.99
C VAL A 334 -13.48 -3.83 -9.48
N SER A 335 -12.27 -3.43 -9.87
CA SER A 335 -11.93 -3.16 -11.26
C SER A 335 -12.10 -4.39 -12.15
N ILE A 336 -11.62 -5.57 -11.72
CA ILE A 336 -11.76 -6.82 -12.48
C ILE A 336 -13.22 -7.26 -12.54
N SER A 337 -13.98 -7.09 -11.44
CA SER A 337 -15.40 -7.42 -11.38
C SER A 337 -16.23 -6.54 -12.32
N ALA A 338 -15.95 -5.23 -12.34
CA ALA A 338 -16.59 -4.30 -13.28
C ALA A 338 -16.29 -4.68 -14.74
N LYS A 339 -15.05 -5.07 -15.05
CA LYS A 339 -14.70 -5.55 -16.39
C LYS A 339 -15.44 -6.85 -16.74
N MET A 340 -15.48 -7.81 -15.81
CA MET A 340 -16.22 -9.06 -15.98
C MET A 340 -17.69 -8.80 -16.30
N PHE A 341 -18.35 -7.96 -15.50
CA PHE A 341 -19.74 -7.60 -15.71
C PHE A 341 -19.96 -6.91 -17.07
N THR A 342 -19.09 -5.97 -17.44
CA THR A 342 -19.16 -5.31 -18.76
C THR A 342 -18.95 -6.30 -19.90
N CYS A 343 -17.98 -7.21 -19.82
CA CYS A 343 -17.77 -8.24 -20.84
C CYS A 343 -18.99 -9.16 -21.00
N VAL A 344 -19.60 -9.61 -19.89
CA VAL A 344 -20.84 -10.41 -19.93
C VAL A 344 -21.97 -9.61 -20.57
N THR A 345 -22.12 -8.34 -20.20
CA THR A 345 -23.12 -7.44 -20.78
C THR A 345 -22.90 -7.28 -22.29
N VAL A 346 -21.65 -7.09 -22.73
CA VAL A 346 -21.31 -7.01 -24.16
C VAL A 346 -21.70 -8.29 -24.90
N VAL A 347 -21.38 -9.47 -24.35
CA VAL A 347 -21.77 -10.74 -24.98
C VAL A 347 -23.28 -10.87 -25.09
N LEU A 348 -24.03 -10.51 -24.04
CA LEU A 348 -25.49 -10.64 -24.03
C LEU A 348 -26.21 -9.65 -24.96
N PHE A 349 -25.72 -8.41 -25.06
CA PHE A 349 -26.38 -7.35 -25.84
C PHE A 349 -25.89 -7.24 -27.29
N LEU A 350 -24.60 -7.49 -27.55
CA LEU A 350 -24.00 -7.41 -28.89
C LEU A 350 -23.82 -8.78 -29.55
N GLY A 351 -23.96 -9.89 -28.82
CA GLY A 351 -23.82 -11.24 -29.38
C GLY A 351 -24.79 -11.55 -30.53
N SER A 352 -25.90 -10.81 -30.64
CA SER A 352 -26.87 -10.93 -31.74
C SER A 352 -26.63 -9.96 -32.91
N GLU A 353 -25.74 -8.97 -32.79
CA GLU A 353 -25.44 -8.03 -33.89
C GLU A 353 -24.23 -8.50 -34.71
N GLU A 354 -24.35 -8.57 -36.03
CA GLU A 354 -23.23 -8.80 -36.94
C GLU A 354 -22.28 -7.60 -36.94
N SER A 355 -21.31 -7.63 -36.03
CA SER A 355 -20.27 -6.61 -35.90
C SER A 355 -19.12 -6.91 -36.87
N LEU A 356 -18.67 -5.90 -37.60
CA LEU A 356 -17.57 -5.99 -38.57
C LEU A 356 -16.23 -5.79 -37.84
N VAL A 357 -15.83 -6.79 -37.05
CA VAL A 357 -14.66 -6.69 -36.16
C VAL A 357 -13.36 -6.68 -36.96
N THR A 358 -13.31 -7.50 -38.01
CA THR A 358 -12.15 -7.64 -38.89
C THR A 358 -12.47 -7.17 -40.32
N PRO A 359 -11.44 -6.84 -41.13
CA PRO A 359 -11.63 -6.61 -42.55
C PRO A 359 -12.26 -7.81 -43.27
N GLY A 360 -12.02 -9.03 -42.79
CA GLY A 360 -12.64 -10.25 -43.30
C GLY A 360 -14.15 -10.26 -43.10
N ASP A 361 -14.63 -9.88 -41.91
CA ASP A 361 -16.07 -9.78 -41.61
C ASP A 361 -16.75 -8.77 -42.53
N ALA A 362 -16.09 -7.65 -42.80
CA ALA A 362 -16.58 -6.66 -43.75
C ALA A 362 -16.67 -7.23 -45.16
N ILE A 363 -15.60 -7.83 -45.70
CA ILE A 363 -15.63 -8.43 -47.04
C ILE A 363 -16.77 -9.44 -47.17
N ALA A 364 -16.92 -10.34 -46.18
CA ALA A 364 -18.00 -11.32 -46.15
C ALA A 364 -19.39 -10.65 -46.15
N SER A 365 -19.59 -9.62 -45.31
CA SER A 365 -20.85 -8.86 -45.23
C SER A 365 -21.16 -8.07 -46.51
N PHE A 366 -20.17 -7.44 -47.13
CA PHE A 366 -20.36 -6.65 -48.36
C PHE A 366 -20.64 -7.52 -49.59
N ILE A 367 -20.14 -8.76 -49.61
CA ILE A 367 -20.45 -9.74 -50.66
C ILE A 367 -21.85 -10.32 -50.46
N SER A 368 -22.25 -10.65 -49.22
CA SER A 368 -23.55 -11.26 -48.95
C SER A 368 -24.72 -10.28 -49.14
N VAL A 369 -24.53 -9.01 -48.76
CA VAL A 369 -25.51 -7.95 -48.91
C VAL A 369 -24.87 -6.77 -49.64
N GLN A 370 -25.19 -6.61 -50.92
CA GLN A 370 -24.67 -5.53 -51.75
C GLN A 370 -25.34 -4.19 -51.39
N ASP A 371 -24.55 -3.11 -51.31
CA ASP A 371 -25.04 -1.77 -50.99
C ASP A 371 -26.01 -1.24 -52.05
N ARG A 372 -27.25 -0.91 -51.64
CA ARG A 372 -28.28 -0.34 -52.54
C ARG A 372 -27.90 1.04 -53.10
N THR A 373 -26.97 1.75 -52.47
CA THR A 373 -26.43 3.04 -52.94
C THR A 373 -25.41 2.90 -54.08
N ALA A 374 -25.06 1.67 -54.48
CA ALA A 374 -24.16 1.39 -55.60
C ALA A 374 -24.83 1.48 -56.98
N SER A 375 -25.68 2.48 -57.22
CA SER A 375 -26.03 2.86 -58.60
C SER A 375 -24.90 3.64 -59.29
N VAL A 376 -23.74 3.77 -58.62
CA VAL A 376 -22.51 4.36 -59.16
C VAL A 376 -21.48 3.23 -59.28
N PRO A 377 -21.01 2.88 -60.49
CA PRO A 377 -19.97 1.88 -60.66
C PRO A 377 -18.61 2.46 -60.18
N GLY A 378 -18.03 1.89 -59.12
CA GLY A 378 -16.62 2.10 -58.73
C GLY A 378 -16.36 2.69 -57.34
N LEU A 379 -15.07 2.85 -57.00
CA LEU A 379 -14.60 3.49 -55.77
C LEU A 379 -14.85 5.00 -55.81
N VAL A 380 -15.79 5.49 -55.01
CA VAL A 380 -16.14 6.93 -54.93
C VAL A 380 -15.45 7.56 -53.72
N SER A 381 -14.75 8.69 -53.92
CA SER A 381 -14.11 9.40 -52.81
C SER A 381 -15.13 10.18 -51.98
N GLN A 382 -14.88 10.31 -50.67
CA GLN A 382 -15.76 11.08 -49.80
C GLN A 382 -15.90 12.55 -50.22
N HIS A 383 -14.83 13.12 -50.78
CA HIS A 383 -14.84 14.50 -51.28
C HIS A 383 -15.94 14.69 -52.34
N VAL A 384 -16.07 13.73 -53.27
CA VAL A 384 -17.12 13.74 -54.31
C VAL A 384 -18.52 13.66 -53.69
N ILE A 385 -18.71 12.82 -52.67
CA ILE A 385 -20.00 12.69 -51.95
C ILE A 385 -20.38 14.01 -51.25
N ARG A 386 -19.41 14.69 -50.61
CA ARG A 386 -19.64 15.98 -49.94
C ARG A 386 -19.97 17.09 -50.92
N MET A 387 -19.25 17.18 -52.04
CA MET A 387 -19.53 18.16 -53.10
C MET A 387 -20.94 17.99 -53.67
N ARG A 388 -21.37 16.74 -53.90
CA ARG A 388 -22.73 16.43 -54.37
C ARG A 388 -23.80 16.84 -53.37
N LYS A 389 -23.58 16.63 -52.06
CA LYS A 389 -24.50 17.06 -50.99
C LYS A 389 -24.59 18.58 -50.86
N GLN A 390 -23.55 19.32 -51.22
CA GLN A 390 -23.52 20.79 -51.16
C GLN A 390 -24.11 21.47 -52.41
N GLY A 391 -24.74 20.70 -53.33
CA GLY A 391 -25.44 21.27 -54.47
C GLY A 391 -24.53 21.76 -55.61
N PHE A 392 -23.23 21.42 -55.59
CA PHE A 392 -22.34 21.71 -56.70
C PHE A 392 -22.76 20.88 -57.92
N ARG A 393 -23.26 21.57 -58.96
CA ARG A 393 -23.75 20.96 -60.20
C ARG A 393 -22.56 20.54 -61.07
N GLU A 394 -22.53 19.26 -61.43
CA GLU A 394 -21.49 18.57 -62.22
C GLU A 394 -21.25 19.20 -63.60
N ARG A 395 -20.51 20.30 -63.70
CA ARG A 395 -19.83 20.66 -64.95
C ARG A 395 -18.34 20.38 -64.82
N GLY A 396 -17.96 19.15 -65.16
CA GLY A 396 -16.56 18.82 -65.50
C GLY A 396 -15.75 18.02 -64.48
N VAL A 397 -16.31 17.57 -63.36
CA VAL A 397 -15.58 16.68 -62.44
C VAL A 397 -15.62 15.26 -63.01
N LYS A 398 -14.49 14.74 -63.53
CA LYS A 398 -14.36 13.32 -63.87
C LYS A 398 -14.53 12.49 -62.59
N ILE A 399 -15.67 11.82 -62.44
CA ILE A 399 -16.01 10.96 -61.29
C ILE A 399 -15.15 9.68 -61.29
N TYR A 400 -14.65 9.30 -62.45
CA TYR A 400 -13.71 8.21 -62.66
C TYR A 400 -12.60 8.72 -63.60
N GLU A 401 -11.37 8.73 -63.12
CA GLU A 401 -10.21 8.64 -64.00
C GLU A 401 -9.95 7.14 -64.10
N SER A 402 -10.01 6.56 -65.30
CA SER A 402 -9.59 5.18 -65.49
C SER A 402 -8.16 5.11 -65.00
N LEU A 403 -7.95 4.47 -63.84
CA LEU A 403 -6.62 4.16 -63.37
C LEU A 403 -6.08 3.12 -64.34
N GLU A 404 -5.41 3.58 -65.39
CA GLU A 404 -4.53 2.73 -66.19
C GLU A 404 -3.58 2.02 -65.22
N PRO A 405 -3.13 0.79 -65.53
CA PRO A 405 -2.18 0.06 -64.71
C PRO A 405 -0.96 0.95 -64.40
N LYS A 406 -0.95 1.57 -63.22
CA LYS A 406 0.18 2.38 -62.79
C LYS A 406 1.25 1.41 -62.30
N PRO A 407 2.45 1.41 -62.88
CA PRO A 407 3.55 0.60 -62.35
C PRO A 407 3.74 0.97 -60.89
N TRP A 408 3.82 -0.06 -60.04
CA TRP A 408 4.07 0.11 -58.61
C TRP A 408 5.42 0.81 -58.43
N THR A 409 5.36 2.11 -58.13
CA THR A 409 6.54 2.88 -57.75
C THR A 409 6.66 2.78 -56.24
N GLY A 410 7.42 1.78 -55.78
CA GLY A 410 7.67 1.58 -54.37
C GLY A 410 8.40 2.79 -53.78
N LYS A 411 7.66 3.74 -53.20
CA LYS A 411 8.28 4.65 -52.24
C LYS A 411 8.61 3.82 -51.01
N HIS A 412 9.88 3.80 -50.61
CA HIS A 412 10.29 3.22 -49.33
C HIS A 412 9.58 3.99 -48.21
N HIS A 413 8.44 3.48 -47.78
CA HIS A 413 7.75 3.96 -46.60
C HIS A 413 8.65 3.63 -45.40
N ARG A 414 9.29 4.66 -44.82
CA ARG A 414 9.96 4.53 -43.51
C ARG A 414 8.89 4.09 -42.50
N LYS A 415 9.26 3.25 -41.53
CA LYS A 415 8.38 2.60 -40.53
C LYS A 415 7.36 3.55 -39.83
N VAL A 416 7.61 4.86 -39.84
CA VAL A 416 6.78 5.90 -39.23
C VAL A 416 5.63 6.39 -40.14
N SER A 417 5.69 6.14 -41.45
CA SER A 417 4.70 6.66 -42.43
C SER A 417 3.43 5.82 -42.59
N GLY A 418 3.30 4.72 -41.83
CA GLY A 418 2.15 3.81 -41.92
C GLY A 418 0.90 4.28 -41.17
N SER A 419 1.03 5.24 -40.24
CA SER A 419 -0.09 5.78 -39.46
C SER A 419 -0.15 7.30 -39.64
N PRO A 420 -1.35 7.89 -39.79
CA PRO A 420 -1.46 9.33 -39.99
C PRO A 420 -0.96 10.11 -38.76
N SER A 421 -0.45 11.32 -38.99
CA SER A 421 0.31 12.10 -38.01
C SER A 421 -0.51 12.53 -36.80
N ASP A 422 -1.83 12.67 -36.98
CA ASP A 422 -2.80 12.93 -35.92
C ASP A 422 -2.84 11.80 -34.88
N VAL A 423 -2.72 10.54 -35.29
CA VAL A 423 -2.66 9.38 -34.38
C VAL A 423 -1.39 9.40 -33.54
N TRP A 424 -0.25 9.73 -34.14
CA TRP A 424 1.01 9.88 -33.41
C TRP A 424 0.94 11.04 -32.41
N VAL A 425 0.47 12.21 -32.83
CA VAL A 425 0.33 13.38 -31.97
C VAL A 425 -0.60 13.07 -30.79
N LEU A 426 -1.76 12.46 -31.03
CA LEU A 426 -2.70 12.11 -29.98
C LEU A 426 -2.09 11.09 -28.98
N THR A 427 -1.38 10.09 -29.49
CA THR A 427 -0.70 9.08 -28.65
C THR A 427 0.37 9.74 -27.77
N TYR A 428 1.20 10.62 -28.34
CA TYR A 428 2.22 11.34 -27.58
C TYR A 428 1.63 12.34 -26.58
N ILE A 429 0.48 12.96 -26.88
CA ILE A 429 -0.24 13.82 -25.93
C ILE A 429 -0.68 13.01 -24.71
N PHE A 430 -1.28 11.82 -24.90
CA PHE A 430 -1.70 10.99 -23.76
C PHE A 430 -0.51 10.47 -22.95
N LEU A 431 0.57 10.06 -23.61
CA LEU A 431 1.81 9.67 -22.93
C LEU A 431 2.41 10.83 -22.16
N ALA A 432 2.48 12.03 -22.76
CA ALA A 432 2.98 13.23 -22.10
C ALA A 432 2.10 13.64 -20.92
N ALA A 433 0.76 13.62 -21.06
CA ALA A 433 -0.15 13.92 -19.98
C ALA A 433 -0.01 12.93 -18.80
N GLY A 434 0.14 11.63 -19.09
CA GLY A 434 0.42 10.61 -18.08
C GLY A 434 1.78 10.79 -17.40
N LEU A 435 2.81 11.18 -18.16
CA LEU A 435 4.15 11.45 -17.64
C LEU A 435 4.15 12.71 -16.77
N ILE A 436 3.52 13.79 -17.22
CA ILE A 436 3.36 15.05 -16.48
C ILE A 436 2.56 14.79 -15.20
N GLY A 437 1.45 14.05 -15.28
CA GLY A 437 0.66 13.66 -14.11
C GLY A 437 1.49 12.89 -13.09
N SER A 438 2.28 11.91 -13.54
CA SER A 438 3.20 11.15 -12.69
C SER A 438 4.27 12.04 -12.05
N ILE A 439 4.88 12.96 -12.81
CA ILE A 439 5.89 13.91 -12.31
C ILE A 439 5.28 14.86 -11.28
N VAL A 440 4.10 15.41 -11.55
CA VAL A 440 3.38 16.28 -10.60
C VAL A 440 3.06 15.51 -9.33
N CYS A 441 2.59 14.27 -9.44
CA CYS A 441 2.31 13.43 -8.27
C CYS A 441 3.56 13.13 -7.44
N LEU A 442 4.70 12.86 -8.10
CA LEU A 442 6.01 12.71 -7.46
C LEU A 442 6.44 13.99 -6.75
N ILE A 443 6.35 15.15 -7.40
CA ILE A 443 6.68 16.45 -6.81
C ILE A 443 5.80 16.75 -5.59
N LEU A 444 4.50 16.46 -5.69
CA LEU A 444 3.57 16.61 -4.58
C LEU A 444 3.93 15.67 -3.42
N GLN A 445 4.28 14.41 -3.69
CA GLN A 445 4.74 13.47 -2.66
C GLN A 445 6.03 13.93 -1.99
N THR A 446 7.03 14.38 -2.74
CA THR A 446 8.30 14.87 -2.17
C THR A 446 8.10 16.14 -1.34
N ASN A 447 7.19 17.03 -1.76
CA ASN A 447 6.87 18.24 -1.00
C ASN A 447 5.99 17.98 0.23
N SER A 448 5.30 16.83 0.28
CA SER A 448 4.46 16.43 1.42
C SER A 448 5.27 15.82 2.58
N GLY A 449 6.58 15.63 2.44
CA GLY A 449 7.42 15.06 3.49
C GLY A 449 7.14 13.59 3.80
N ILE A 450 6.38 12.89 2.95
CA ILE A 450 6.16 11.45 3.06
C ILE A 450 7.45 10.78 2.57
N SER A 451 8.33 10.44 3.51
CA SER A 451 9.51 9.63 3.23
C SER A 451 9.05 8.27 2.70
N LEU A 452 9.62 7.85 1.56
CA LEU A 452 9.50 6.47 1.04
C LEU A 452 9.98 5.44 2.07
#